data_AF-A0A2Y9PHP3-F1
#
_entry.id   AF-A0A2Y9PHP3-F1
#
_cell.length_a   1.000
_cell.length_b   1.000
_cell.length_c   1.000
_cell.angle_alpha   90.00
_cell.angle_beta   90.00
_cell.angle_gamma   90.00
#
_symmetry.space_group_name_H-M   'P 1'
#
loop_
_entity.id
_entity.type
_entity.pdbx_description
1 polymer ?
#
loop_
_entity_poly.entity_id
_entity_poly.type
_entity_poly.pdbx_seq_one_letter_code
_entity_poly.pdbx_strand_id
1 'polypeptide(L)'
;MLSKTLPISRDGKVYKKRLLDSVKPLKGKKVSVNNLDTLMENMEIQLEKEDYEGLLTHLPADENKMVDLDVAMDDAKAFTGEKVNVSNLDNVLRTVGLVLTAEGHEELLKTLPTHADGKIYKNRLLKGVKALKGPRVKIKKLDSFVENMGIRLKDEEFEELMTQLSADGDNTVGLNDLMDALSYIKGFFNIVTDLKSHRTIHFPH
;
A
#
# COMPACT_ATOMS: atom_id res chain seq x y z
N MET A 1 -6.93 -22.32 -7.25
CA MET A 1 -7.81 -23.28 -6.52
C MET A 1 -8.90 -22.63 -5.66
N LEU A 2 -8.90 -21.33 -5.36
CA LEU A 2 -9.93 -20.68 -4.51
C LEU A 2 -11.28 -20.44 -5.23
N SER A 3 -11.31 -20.29 -6.55
CA SER A 3 -12.55 -20.08 -7.30
C SER A 3 -13.56 -21.24 -7.19
N LYS A 4 -13.10 -22.44 -6.84
CA LYS A 4 -13.95 -23.63 -6.65
C LYS A 4 -14.46 -23.80 -5.21
N THR A 5 -14.02 -22.98 -4.26
CA THR A 5 -14.36 -23.09 -2.83
C THR A 5 -15.03 -21.85 -2.24
N LEU A 6 -15.24 -20.79 -3.02
CA LEU A 6 -15.95 -19.61 -2.54
C LEU A 6 -17.44 -19.93 -2.30
N PRO A 7 -18.02 -19.53 -1.15
CA PRO A 7 -19.41 -19.82 -0.79
C PRO A 7 -20.38 -18.87 -1.51
N ILE A 8 -20.39 -18.92 -2.85
CA ILE A 8 -21.21 -18.07 -3.72
C ILE A 8 -22.66 -18.59 -3.69
N SER A 9 -23.59 -17.69 -3.40
CA SER A 9 -25.03 -17.93 -3.40
C SER A 9 -25.56 -17.94 -4.84
N ARG A 10 -26.78 -18.44 -5.07
CA ARG A 10 -27.37 -18.51 -6.42
C ARG A 10 -27.52 -17.14 -7.11
N ASP A 11 -27.53 -16.05 -6.37
CA ASP A 11 -27.59 -14.67 -6.88
C ASP A 11 -26.21 -14.04 -7.10
N GLY A 12 -25.13 -14.83 -7.06
CA GLY A 12 -23.76 -14.35 -7.23
C GLY A 12 -23.17 -13.67 -6.00
N LYS A 13 -23.89 -13.61 -4.88
CA LYS A 13 -23.40 -12.96 -3.65
C LYS A 13 -22.72 -13.93 -2.70
N VAL A 14 -21.75 -13.43 -1.95
CA VAL A 14 -21.08 -14.16 -0.86
C VAL A 14 -21.46 -13.55 0.49
N TYR A 15 -21.80 -14.41 1.45
CA TYR A 15 -22.02 -13.97 2.83
C TYR A 15 -20.67 -13.65 3.48
N LYS A 16 -20.50 -12.41 3.96
CA LYS A 16 -19.24 -11.92 4.58
C LYS A 16 -18.68 -12.91 5.62
N LYS A 17 -19.52 -13.45 6.51
CA LYS A 17 -19.09 -14.41 7.52
C LYS A 17 -18.54 -15.69 6.91
N ARG A 18 -19.26 -16.30 5.95
CA ARG A 18 -18.82 -17.51 5.26
C ARG A 18 -17.54 -17.29 4.46
N LEU A 19 -17.42 -16.13 3.82
CA LEU A 19 -16.20 -15.74 3.12
C LEU A 19 -15.02 -15.65 4.11
N LEU A 20 -15.19 -14.94 5.23
CA LEU A 20 -14.16 -14.84 6.27
C LEU A 20 -13.78 -16.22 6.84
N ASP A 21 -14.76 -17.09 7.10
CA ASP A 21 -14.53 -18.45 7.60
C ASP A 21 -13.75 -19.29 6.57
N SER A 22 -14.02 -19.11 5.27
CA SER A 22 -13.33 -19.84 4.19
C SER A 22 -11.87 -19.44 4.01
N VAL A 23 -11.52 -18.18 4.32
CA VAL A 23 -10.13 -17.68 4.20
C VAL A 23 -9.34 -17.73 5.51
N LYS A 24 -10.01 -17.99 6.64
CA LYS A 24 -9.36 -18.13 7.95
C LYS A 24 -8.17 -19.10 7.95
N PRO A 25 -8.20 -20.26 7.25
CA PRO A 25 -7.06 -21.17 7.20
C PRO A 25 -5.81 -20.61 6.49
N LEU A 26 -5.94 -19.51 5.76
CA LEU A 26 -4.82 -18.86 5.05
C LEU A 26 -3.99 -17.94 5.97
N LYS A 27 -4.50 -17.60 7.15
CA LYS A 27 -3.79 -16.72 8.10
C LYS A 27 -2.49 -17.39 8.57
N GLY A 28 -1.37 -16.68 8.43
CA GLY A 28 -0.04 -17.17 8.80
C GLY A 28 0.49 -18.29 7.90
N LYS A 29 -0.12 -18.52 6.73
CA LYS A 29 0.46 -19.42 5.72
C LYS A 29 1.60 -18.73 5.01
N LYS A 30 2.57 -19.52 4.59
CA LYS A 30 3.69 -19.07 3.77
C LYS A 30 3.57 -19.60 2.34
N VAL A 31 4.16 -18.86 1.40
CA VAL A 31 4.29 -19.22 -0.02
C VAL A 31 5.77 -19.28 -0.38
N SER A 32 6.14 -20.23 -1.23
CA SER A 32 7.50 -20.29 -1.76
C SER A 32 7.70 -19.17 -2.77
N VAL A 33 8.88 -18.54 -2.74
CA VAL A 33 9.30 -17.55 -3.74
C VAL A 33 9.17 -18.10 -5.18
N ASN A 34 9.46 -19.38 -5.39
CA ASN A 34 9.33 -20.03 -6.69
C ASN A 34 7.88 -20.17 -7.19
N ASN A 35 6.89 -19.99 -6.32
CA ASN A 35 5.47 -20.07 -6.64
C ASN A 35 4.81 -18.68 -6.71
N LEU A 36 5.59 -17.60 -6.66
CA LEU A 36 5.05 -16.23 -6.70
C LEU A 36 4.39 -15.92 -8.04
N ASP A 37 4.94 -16.39 -9.17
CA ASP A 37 4.31 -16.22 -10.48
C ASP A 37 2.87 -16.75 -10.49
N THR A 38 2.69 -17.99 -10.02
CA THR A 38 1.37 -18.60 -9.88
C THR A 38 0.48 -17.84 -8.90
N LEU A 39 1.04 -17.28 -7.83
CA LEU A 39 0.28 -16.44 -6.90
C LEU A 39 -0.20 -15.15 -7.59
N MET A 40 0.66 -14.45 -8.33
CA MET A 40 0.33 -13.23 -9.06
C MET A 40 -0.75 -13.49 -10.11
N GLU A 41 -0.62 -14.57 -10.88
CA GLU A 41 -1.64 -15.00 -11.86
C GLU A 41 -3.01 -15.24 -11.18
N ASN A 42 -3.03 -15.93 -10.03
CA ASN A 42 -4.26 -16.16 -9.27
C ASN A 42 -4.85 -14.87 -8.67
N MET A 43 -4.05 -13.81 -8.54
CA MET A 43 -4.48 -12.48 -8.12
C MET A 43 -4.83 -11.56 -9.29
N GLU A 44 -4.74 -12.06 -10.53
CA GLU A 44 -4.90 -11.28 -11.76
C GLU A 44 -3.92 -10.09 -11.85
N ILE A 45 -2.74 -10.25 -11.24
CA ILE A 45 -1.63 -9.29 -11.31
C ILE A 45 -0.66 -9.76 -12.38
N GLN A 46 -0.45 -8.92 -13.39
CA GLN A 46 0.57 -9.14 -14.42
C GLN A 46 1.75 -8.23 -14.13
N LEU A 47 2.91 -8.84 -13.87
CA LEU A 47 4.16 -8.11 -13.63
C LEU A 47 5.02 -8.17 -14.88
N GLU A 48 5.56 -7.01 -15.27
CA GLU A 48 6.68 -6.96 -16.20
C GLU A 48 7.92 -7.56 -15.52
N LYS A 49 8.95 -7.90 -16.30
CA LYS A 49 10.16 -8.55 -15.78
C LYS A 49 10.81 -7.71 -14.68
N GLU A 50 10.91 -6.42 -14.91
CA GLU A 50 11.50 -5.43 -13.99
C GLU A 50 10.68 -5.29 -12.70
N ASP A 51 9.35 -5.38 -12.80
CA ASP A 51 8.44 -5.37 -11.65
C ASP A 51 8.57 -6.64 -10.81
N TYR A 52 8.68 -7.80 -11.46
CA TYR A 52 8.88 -9.07 -10.78
C TYR A 52 10.23 -9.13 -10.07
N GLU A 53 11.31 -8.70 -10.73
CA GLU A 53 12.64 -8.56 -10.10
C GLU A 53 12.57 -7.57 -8.94
N GLY A 54 11.91 -6.43 -9.14
CA GLY A 54 11.62 -5.47 -8.08
C GLY A 54 10.92 -6.11 -6.88
N LEU A 55 9.87 -6.90 -7.10
CA LEU A 55 9.17 -7.62 -6.05
C LEU A 55 10.11 -8.56 -5.27
N LEU A 56 10.90 -9.37 -5.98
CA LEU A 56 11.81 -10.34 -5.36
C LEU A 56 12.87 -9.71 -4.46
N THR A 57 13.36 -8.51 -4.82
CA THR A 57 14.42 -7.83 -4.03
C THR A 57 13.96 -7.32 -2.66
N HIS A 58 12.66 -7.15 -2.44
CA HIS A 58 12.11 -6.58 -1.20
C HIS A 58 11.34 -7.59 -0.34
N LEU A 59 11.08 -8.80 -0.85
CA LEU A 59 10.35 -9.80 -0.09
C LEU A 59 11.20 -10.39 1.05
N PRO A 60 10.68 -10.42 2.29
CA PRO A 60 11.37 -10.99 3.44
C PRO A 60 11.26 -12.53 3.43
N ALA A 61 12.00 -13.17 2.53
CA ALA A 61 12.07 -14.62 2.46
C ALA A 61 12.91 -15.21 3.61
N ASP A 62 12.42 -16.28 4.22
CA ASP A 62 13.18 -17.03 5.21
C ASP A 62 14.25 -17.94 4.57
N GLU A 63 14.99 -18.67 5.41
CA GLU A 63 16.03 -19.62 4.98
C GLU A 63 15.55 -20.70 3.99
N ASN A 64 14.24 -20.99 3.98
CA ASN A 64 13.61 -21.96 3.11
C ASN A 64 13.04 -21.32 1.84
N LYS A 65 13.33 -20.04 1.58
CA LYS A 65 12.77 -19.23 0.49
C LYS A 65 11.24 -19.17 0.56
N MET A 66 10.71 -19.05 1.76
CA MET A 66 9.29 -18.90 2.02
C MET A 66 8.98 -17.51 2.55
N VAL A 67 7.88 -16.91 2.11
CA VAL A 67 7.40 -15.59 2.54
C VAL A 67 5.99 -15.76 3.09
N ASP A 68 5.63 -14.98 4.12
CA ASP A 68 4.25 -14.95 4.60
C ASP A 68 3.30 -14.51 3.47
N LEU A 69 2.19 -15.24 3.32
CA LEU A 69 1.28 -15.08 2.18
C LEU A 69 0.66 -13.68 2.15
N ASP A 70 0.31 -13.12 3.30
CA ASP A 70 -0.21 -11.76 3.41
C ASP A 70 0.83 -10.70 3.05
N VAL A 71 2.10 -10.92 3.42
CA VAL A 71 3.21 -10.05 2.99
C VAL A 71 3.40 -10.12 1.48
N ALA A 72 3.45 -11.33 0.90
CA ALA A 72 3.58 -11.50 -0.55
C ALA A 72 2.43 -10.85 -1.33
N MET A 73 1.19 -10.98 -0.84
CA MET A 73 0.02 -10.31 -1.42
C MET A 73 0.05 -8.79 -1.28
N ASP A 74 0.55 -8.26 -0.17
CA ASP A 74 0.66 -6.80 0.05
C ASP A 74 1.77 -6.18 -0.82
N ASP A 75 2.91 -6.84 -0.92
CA ASP A 75 4.02 -6.44 -1.79
C ASP A 75 3.62 -6.49 -3.27
N ALA A 76 2.93 -7.53 -3.70
CA ALA A 76 2.40 -7.65 -5.06
C ALA A 76 1.49 -6.49 -5.47
N LYS A 77 0.60 -6.05 -4.57
CA LYS A 77 -0.33 -4.93 -4.82
C LYS A 77 0.40 -3.61 -5.07
N ALA A 78 1.65 -3.48 -4.61
CA ALA A 78 2.45 -2.30 -4.88
C ALA A 78 2.72 -2.10 -6.40
N PHE A 79 2.64 -3.17 -7.18
CA PHE A 79 2.86 -3.19 -8.62
C PHE A 79 1.55 -3.16 -9.42
N THR A 80 0.53 -2.49 -8.89
CA THR A 80 -0.78 -2.35 -9.52
C THR A 80 -1.21 -0.88 -9.53
N GLY A 81 -2.17 -0.53 -10.38
CA GLY A 81 -2.75 0.81 -10.46
C GLY A 81 -2.01 1.73 -11.43
N GLU A 82 -2.09 3.04 -11.17
CA GLU A 82 -1.56 4.07 -12.07
C GLU A 82 -0.02 4.17 -11.99
N LYS A 83 0.63 4.30 -13.15
CA LYS A 83 2.07 4.57 -13.27
C LYS A 83 2.34 6.09 -13.37
N VAL A 84 3.43 6.56 -12.76
CA VAL A 84 3.93 7.94 -12.85
C VAL A 84 5.36 7.97 -13.36
N ASN A 85 5.74 9.04 -14.06
CA ASN A 85 7.12 9.22 -14.51
C ASN A 85 8.02 9.65 -13.34
N VAL A 86 9.18 9.00 -13.20
CA VAL A 86 10.20 9.32 -12.19
C VAL A 86 10.70 10.76 -12.33
N SER A 87 10.77 11.30 -13.55
CA SER A 87 11.14 12.71 -13.77
C SER A 87 10.17 13.70 -13.12
N ASN A 88 8.93 13.28 -12.84
CA ASN A 88 7.90 14.08 -12.20
C ASN A 88 7.77 13.76 -10.70
N LEU A 89 8.64 12.92 -10.14
CA LEU A 89 8.52 12.44 -8.76
C LEU A 89 8.47 13.58 -7.75
N ASP A 90 9.37 14.57 -7.85
CA ASP A 90 9.36 15.75 -6.99
C ASP A 90 8.03 16.50 -7.03
N ASN A 91 7.46 16.64 -8.22
CA ASN A 91 6.15 17.27 -8.38
C ASN A 91 5.03 16.43 -7.76
N VAL A 92 5.07 15.11 -7.91
CA VAL A 92 4.10 14.19 -7.30
C VAL A 92 4.16 14.28 -5.78
N LEU A 93 5.36 14.14 -5.19
CA LEU A 93 5.58 14.22 -3.75
C LEU A 93 5.13 15.59 -3.20
N ARG A 94 5.53 16.68 -3.86
CA ARG A 94 5.13 18.04 -3.48
C ARG A 94 3.62 18.27 -3.57
N THR A 95 2.95 17.68 -4.57
CA THR A 95 1.50 17.83 -4.77
C THR A 95 0.71 17.23 -3.63
N VAL A 96 1.11 16.04 -3.16
CA VAL A 96 0.50 15.38 -2.00
C VAL A 96 1.01 15.94 -0.66
N GLY A 97 2.02 16.81 -0.68
CA GLY A 97 2.54 17.48 0.51
C GLY A 97 3.65 16.74 1.24
N LEU A 98 4.23 15.70 0.62
CA LEU A 98 5.38 14.98 1.14
C LEU A 98 6.68 15.78 0.92
N VAL A 99 7.53 15.74 1.92
CA VAL A 99 8.87 16.32 1.93
C VAL A 99 9.84 15.23 2.35
N LEU A 100 10.85 14.99 1.51
CA LEU A 100 11.94 14.05 1.77
C LEU A 100 13.24 14.82 1.93
N THR A 101 14.18 14.28 2.69
CA THR A 101 15.57 14.75 2.69
C THR A 101 16.25 14.35 1.38
N ALA A 102 17.39 14.97 1.05
CA ALA A 102 18.18 14.58 -0.12
C ALA A 102 18.59 13.10 -0.05
N GLU A 103 19.01 12.64 1.12
CA GLU A 103 19.34 11.23 1.40
C GLU A 103 18.13 10.32 1.22
N GLY A 104 16.97 10.69 1.76
CA GLY A 104 15.74 9.92 1.61
C GLY A 104 15.25 9.84 0.17
N HIS A 105 15.47 10.89 -0.63
CA HIS A 105 15.18 10.87 -2.06
C HIS A 105 16.10 9.90 -2.82
N GLU A 106 17.40 9.92 -2.54
CA GLU A 106 18.36 8.98 -3.14
C GLU A 106 18.06 7.53 -2.74
N GLU A 107 17.77 7.29 -1.46
CA GLU A 107 17.36 5.98 -0.95
C GLU A 107 16.09 5.49 -1.65
N LEU A 108 15.09 6.35 -1.79
CA LEU A 108 13.85 6.02 -2.48
C LEU A 108 14.11 5.53 -3.90
N LEU A 109 14.88 6.29 -4.68
CA LEU A 109 15.20 5.92 -6.07
C LEU A 109 15.91 4.56 -6.18
N LYS A 110 16.79 4.22 -5.22
CA LYS A 110 17.45 2.91 -5.18
C LYS A 110 16.49 1.74 -4.93
N THR A 111 15.36 1.98 -4.27
CA THR A 111 14.36 0.92 -4.00
C THR A 111 13.38 0.70 -5.15
N LEU A 112 13.25 1.66 -6.07
CA LEU A 112 12.23 1.64 -7.11
C LEU A 112 12.71 0.87 -8.34
N PRO A 113 11.86 0.02 -8.95
CA PRO A 113 12.22 -0.68 -10.19
C PRO A 113 12.50 0.34 -11.31
N THR A 114 13.63 0.16 -12.00
CA THR A 114 14.02 1.03 -13.11
C THR A 114 13.43 0.49 -14.41
N HIS A 115 12.32 1.08 -14.84
CA HIS A 115 11.71 0.76 -16.13
C HIS A 115 12.37 1.55 -17.26
N ALA A 116 12.49 0.94 -18.44
CA ALA A 116 13.00 1.62 -19.63
C ALA A 116 12.16 2.84 -20.04
N ASP A 117 10.85 2.84 -19.73
CA ASP A 117 9.94 3.97 -20.00
C ASP A 117 9.98 5.06 -18.91
N GLY A 118 10.82 4.88 -17.87
CA GLY A 118 11.01 5.82 -16.77
C GLY A 118 9.79 5.93 -15.85
N LYS A 119 8.85 4.98 -15.88
CA LYS A 119 7.66 5.02 -15.02
C LYS A 119 7.72 4.01 -13.88
N ILE A 120 6.97 4.29 -12.83
CA ILE A 120 6.80 3.44 -11.65
C ILE A 120 5.35 3.47 -11.19
N TYR A 121 4.87 2.41 -10.54
CA TYR A 121 3.53 2.42 -9.92
C TYR A 121 3.46 3.40 -8.76
N LYS A 122 2.35 4.16 -8.66
CA LYS A 122 2.08 5.04 -7.51
C LYS A 122 2.07 4.27 -6.19
N ASN A 123 1.50 3.06 -6.18
CA ASN A 123 1.48 2.22 -4.99
C ASN A 123 2.89 1.82 -4.56
N ARG A 124 3.76 1.45 -5.51
CA ARG A 124 5.17 1.15 -5.26
C ARG A 124 5.92 2.36 -4.72
N LEU A 125 5.67 3.54 -5.28
CA LEU A 125 6.22 4.81 -4.78
C LEU A 125 5.82 5.06 -3.33
N LEU A 126 4.53 5.01 -3.02
CA LEU A 126 4.03 5.24 -1.66
C LEU A 126 4.60 4.22 -0.67
N LYS A 127 4.71 2.95 -1.07
CA LYS A 127 5.34 1.91 -0.24
C LYS A 127 6.81 2.21 0.03
N GLY A 128 7.56 2.66 -0.98
CA GLY A 128 8.94 3.12 -0.84
C GLY A 128 9.05 4.29 0.14
N VAL A 129 8.21 5.32 -0.03
CA VAL A 129 8.19 6.49 0.87
C VAL A 129 7.93 6.07 2.32
N LYS A 130 6.98 5.17 2.57
CA LYS A 130 6.67 4.69 3.93
C LYS A 130 7.83 3.91 4.58
N ALA A 131 8.69 3.30 3.78
CA ALA A 131 9.85 2.55 4.27
C ALA A 131 11.03 3.46 4.65
N LEU A 132 11.06 4.70 4.16
CA LEU A 132 12.10 5.67 4.47
C LEU A 132 12.03 6.16 5.92
N LYS A 133 13.19 6.52 6.47
CA LYS A 133 13.26 7.25 7.74
C LYS A 133 13.16 8.74 7.49
N GLY A 134 12.27 9.42 8.22
CA GLY A 134 12.15 10.87 8.18
C GLY A 134 11.35 11.52 7.04
N PRO A 135 10.50 10.85 6.23
CA PRO A 135 9.50 11.56 5.44
C PRO A 135 8.64 12.47 6.32
N ARG A 136 8.33 13.66 5.81
CA ARG A 136 7.52 14.66 6.50
C ARG A 136 6.36 15.10 5.63
N VAL A 137 5.29 15.59 6.25
CA VAL A 137 4.09 16.09 5.57
C VAL A 137 3.90 17.57 5.91
N LYS A 138 3.65 18.42 4.91
CA LYS A 138 3.34 19.84 5.15
C LYS A 138 1.99 19.99 5.82
N ILE A 139 1.92 20.79 6.89
CA ILE A 139 0.68 21.02 7.65
C ILE A 139 -0.46 21.54 6.78
N LYS A 140 -0.17 22.47 5.87
CA LYS A 140 -1.17 23.00 4.92
C LYS A 140 -1.72 21.97 3.91
N LYS A 141 -1.16 20.75 3.87
CA LYS A 141 -1.57 19.64 2.99
C LYS A 141 -2.13 18.46 3.77
N LEU A 142 -2.12 18.52 5.10
CA LEU A 142 -2.39 17.41 6.00
C LEU A 142 -3.81 16.85 5.78
N ASP A 143 -4.81 17.73 5.70
CA ASP A 143 -6.19 17.37 5.38
C ASP A 143 -6.30 16.62 4.04
N SER A 144 -5.85 17.24 2.94
CA SER A 144 -5.84 16.60 1.61
C SER A 144 -5.02 15.32 1.55
N PHE A 145 -3.95 15.21 2.35
CA PHE A 145 -3.11 14.02 2.41
C PHE A 145 -3.86 12.86 3.06
N VAL A 146 -4.54 13.13 4.17
CA VAL A 146 -5.38 12.16 4.89
C VAL A 146 -6.56 11.72 4.03
N GLU A 147 -7.23 12.65 3.33
CA GLU A 147 -8.30 12.32 2.38
C GLU A 147 -7.80 11.44 1.22
N ASN A 148 -6.61 11.72 0.69
CA ASN A 148 -5.99 10.90 -0.36
C ASN A 148 -5.65 9.48 0.11
N MET A 149 -5.55 9.25 1.43
CA MET A 149 -5.45 7.92 2.01
C MET A 149 -6.80 7.21 2.17
N GLY A 150 -7.90 7.84 1.77
CA GLY A 150 -9.26 7.32 1.93
C GLY A 150 -9.87 7.59 3.31
N ILE A 151 -9.16 8.30 4.17
CA ILE A 151 -9.61 8.58 5.53
C ILE A 151 -10.39 9.90 5.50
N ARG A 152 -11.62 9.87 6.01
CA ARG A 152 -12.42 11.09 6.24
C ARG A 152 -12.41 11.40 7.72
N LEU A 153 -11.85 12.55 8.09
CA LEU A 153 -11.91 13.08 9.45
C LEU A 153 -13.09 14.05 9.55
N LYS A 154 -13.79 14.00 10.68
CA LYS A 154 -14.67 15.09 11.11
C LYS A 154 -13.82 16.23 11.66
N ASP A 155 -14.37 17.43 11.73
CA ASP A 155 -13.69 18.60 12.28
C ASP A 155 -13.08 18.33 13.67
N GLU A 156 -13.84 17.71 14.58
CA GLU A 156 -13.38 17.34 15.92
C GLU A 156 -12.19 16.36 15.89
N GLU A 157 -12.20 15.39 14.98
CA GLU A 157 -11.11 14.42 14.82
C GLU A 157 -9.87 15.05 14.18
N PHE A 158 -10.06 16.04 13.29
CA PHE A 158 -8.97 16.78 12.67
C PHE A 158 -8.32 17.74 13.68
N GLU A 159 -9.10 18.43 14.51
CA GLU A 159 -8.58 19.25 15.61
C GLU A 159 -7.79 18.39 16.60
N GLU A 160 -8.33 17.22 16.99
CA GLU A 160 -7.60 16.28 17.83
C GLU A 160 -6.28 15.83 17.19
N LEU A 161 -6.29 15.49 15.89
CA LEU A 161 -5.08 15.15 15.14
C LEU A 161 -4.04 16.27 15.23
N MET A 162 -4.45 17.52 15.03
CA MET A 162 -3.56 18.67 15.10
C MET A 162 -2.96 18.90 16.49
N THR A 163 -3.69 18.55 17.57
CA THR A 163 -3.14 18.63 18.94
C THR A 163 -2.09 17.57 19.26
N GLN A 164 -2.13 16.43 18.56
CA GLN A 164 -1.18 15.33 18.78
C GLN A 164 0.12 15.50 17.99
N LEU A 165 0.11 16.33 16.94
CA LEU A 165 1.25 16.51 16.04
C LEU A 165 2.12 17.70 16.43
N SER A 166 3.43 17.52 16.34
CA SER A 166 4.41 18.58 16.52
C SER A 166 4.99 19.02 15.17
N ALA A 167 4.87 20.31 14.88
CA ALA A 167 5.45 20.94 13.70
C ALA A 167 6.94 21.25 13.93
N ASP A 168 7.76 21.07 12.89
CA ASP A 168 9.11 21.64 12.88
C ASP A 168 9.13 23.09 12.36
N GLY A 169 10.33 23.67 12.27
CA GLY A 169 10.55 25.01 11.74
C GLY A 169 10.10 25.23 10.29
N ASP A 170 9.90 24.14 9.53
CA ASP A 170 9.45 24.16 8.14
C ASP A 170 7.92 23.97 8.00
N ASN A 171 7.18 23.99 9.12
CA ASN A 171 5.75 23.69 9.19
C ASN A 171 5.40 22.31 8.62
N THR A 172 6.21 21.32 8.98
CA THR A 172 5.99 19.93 8.60
C THR A 172 5.92 19.02 9.83
N VAL A 173 5.17 17.92 9.70
CA VAL A 173 5.03 16.88 10.72
C VAL A 173 5.70 15.60 10.24
N GLY A 174 6.21 14.77 11.15
CA GLY A 174 6.73 13.45 10.76
C GLY A 174 5.62 12.57 10.18
N LEU A 175 5.90 11.86 9.09
CA LEU A 175 4.91 10.95 8.48
C LEU A 175 4.54 9.83 9.47
N ASN A 176 5.50 9.31 10.23
CA ASN A 176 5.23 8.27 11.23
C ASN A 176 4.36 8.81 12.38
N ASP A 177 4.68 10.00 12.90
CA ASP A 177 3.88 10.64 13.95
C ASP A 177 2.43 10.88 13.48
N LEU A 178 2.25 11.28 12.22
CA LEU A 178 0.94 11.40 11.58
C LEU A 178 0.20 10.05 11.53
N MET A 179 0.87 8.98 11.12
CA MET A 179 0.26 7.65 11.05
C MET A 179 -0.14 7.14 12.44
N ASP A 180 0.69 7.37 13.44
CA ASP A 180 0.43 6.96 14.83
C ASP A 180 -0.79 7.70 15.40
N ALA A 181 -0.86 9.02 15.22
CA ALA A 181 -2.00 9.83 15.65
C ALA A 181 -3.30 9.44 14.93
N LEU A 182 -3.24 9.20 13.61
CA LEU A 182 -4.40 8.70 12.85
C LEU A 182 -4.85 7.32 13.34
N SER A 183 -3.91 6.44 13.67
CA SER A 183 -4.21 5.11 14.21
C SER A 183 -4.93 5.20 15.57
N TYR A 184 -4.49 6.13 16.42
CA TYR A 184 -5.14 6.43 17.70
C TYR A 184 -6.58 6.92 17.50
N ILE A 185 -6.78 7.91 16.62
CA ILE A 185 -8.08 8.57 16.42
C ILE A 185 -9.09 7.66 15.71
N LYS A 186 -8.67 6.99 14.62
CA LYS A 186 -9.56 6.12 13.84
C LYS A 186 -9.67 4.69 14.39
N GLY A 187 -8.85 4.36 15.37
CA GLY A 187 -8.95 3.12 16.12
C GLY A 187 -8.58 1.85 15.37
N PHE A 188 -7.97 1.90 14.17
CA PHE A 188 -7.33 0.75 13.49
C PHE A 188 -6.53 1.20 12.23
N PHE A 189 -5.20 1.10 12.25
CA PHE A 189 -4.39 0.85 11.04
C PHE A 189 -3.63 -0.48 11.19
N ASN A 190 -4.32 -1.60 10.96
CA ASN A 190 -3.65 -2.76 10.40
C ASN A 190 -3.71 -2.61 8.88
N ILE A 191 -2.57 -2.65 8.21
CA ILE A 191 -2.31 -2.36 6.77
C ILE A 191 -3.23 -3.12 5.78
N VAL A 192 -4.13 -4.00 6.24
CA VAL A 192 -4.96 -4.87 5.38
C VAL A 192 -6.33 -4.28 5.01
N THR A 193 -6.87 -3.25 5.67
CA THR A 193 -8.34 -3.02 5.59
C THR A 193 -8.91 -1.86 4.78
N ASP A 194 -8.15 -0.86 4.30
CA ASP A 194 -8.76 0.30 3.61
C ASP A 194 -8.55 0.43 2.10
N LEU A 195 -8.16 -0.67 1.44
CA LEU A 195 -8.36 -0.84 -0.02
C LEU A 195 -9.83 -1.15 -0.40
N LYS A 196 -10.80 -0.80 0.45
CA LYS A 196 -12.22 -1.21 0.32
C LYS A 196 -13.17 -0.18 -0.28
N SER A 197 -12.67 0.89 -0.87
CA SER A 197 -13.53 1.82 -1.61
C SER A 197 -12.76 2.28 -2.84
N HIS A 198 -12.95 1.70 -4.03
CA HIS A 198 -14.13 1.89 -4.86
C HIS A 198 -14.44 0.71 -5.82
N ARG A 199 -15.73 0.34 -5.84
CA ARG A 199 -16.60 -0.10 -6.97
C ARG A 199 -16.27 -1.36 -7.81
N THR A 200 -17.11 -2.37 -7.56
CA THR A 200 -17.84 -3.25 -8.51
C THR A 200 -17.04 -4.12 -9.49
N ILE A 201 -16.88 -5.39 -9.14
CA ILE A 201 -16.54 -6.47 -10.08
C ILE A 201 -17.81 -6.81 -10.86
N HIS A 202 -17.85 -6.46 -12.14
CA HIS A 202 -18.81 -7.01 -13.10
C HIS A 202 -18.24 -8.33 -13.65
N PHE A 203 -18.95 -9.44 -13.45
CA PHE A 203 -18.69 -10.67 -14.20
C PHE A 203 -19.53 -10.63 -15.49
N PRO A 204 -18.92 -10.76 -16.68
CA PRO A 204 -19.69 -10.97 -17.90
C PRO A 204 -20.35 -12.35 -17.87
N HIS A 205 -21.53 -12.41 -18.48
CA HIS A 205 -22.36 -13.61 -18.63
C HIS A 205 -21.67 -14.74 -19.39
#